data_AF-A0A351A1H1-F1
#
_entry.id   AF-A0A351A1H1-F1
#
_cell.length_a   1.000
_cell.length_b   1.000
_cell.length_c   1.000
_cell.angle_alpha   90.00
_cell.angle_beta   90.00
_cell.angle_gamma   90.00
#
_symmetry.space_group_name_H-M   'P 1'
#
loop_
_entity.id
_entity.type
_entity.pdbx_description
1 polymer ?
#
loop_
_entity_poly.entity_id
_entity_poly.type
_entity_poly.pdbx_seq_one_letter_code
_entity_poly.pdbx_strand_id
1 'polypeptide(L)' 'MPLIQPLSERRCISCDRWHGRRRPGDAPDTVEVASPTVRGVCIEGPWHRSLRGVRSACGQWLRWRELPAPVETPSSDS' A
#
# COMPACT_ATOMS: atom_id res chain seq x y z
N MET A 1 -13.40 10.44 7.07
CA MET A 1 -12.12 11.12 6.73
C MET A 1 -11.24 10.12 6.01
N PRO A 2 -10.62 10.52 4.89
CA PRO A 2 -9.68 9.67 4.19
C PRO A 2 -8.47 9.33 5.06
N LEU A 3 -7.89 8.16 4.85
CA LEU A 3 -6.64 7.74 5.48
C LEU A 3 -5.56 7.71 4.42
N ILE A 4 -4.46 8.41 4.68
CA ILE A 4 -3.25 8.39 3.86
C ILE A 4 -2.21 7.55 4.59
N GLN A 5 -1.59 6.61 3.87
CA GLN A 5 -0.61 5.68 4.41
C GLN A 5 0.68 5.72 3.57
N PRO A 6 1.86 5.98 4.18
CA PRO A 6 3.14 5.84 3.49
C PRO A 6 3.52 4.37 3.23
N LEU A 7 4.21 4.11 2.13
CA LEU A 7 4.73 2.78 1.78
C LEU A 7 5.76 2.25 2.78
N SER A 8 6.52 3.14 3.43
CA SER A 8 7.56 2.78 4.41
C SER A 8 7.03 1.93 5.57
N GLU A 9 5.74 2.05 5.90
CA GLU A 9 5.09 1.24 6.94
C GLU A 9 4.69 -0.17 6.49
N ARG A 10 4.79 -0.49 5.19
CA ARG A 10 4.58 -1.83 4.61
C ARG A 10 3.28 -2.51 5.07
N ARG A 11 2.19 -1.73 5.10
CA ARG A 11 0.84 -2.21 5.48
C ARG A 11 0.08 -2.80 4.29
N CYS A 12 -1.00 -3.51 4.57
CA CYS A 12 -1.83 -4.13 3.54
C CYS A 12 -2.39 -3.10 2.55
N ILE A 13 -2.82 -1.92 2.99
CA ILE A 13 -3.27 -0.83 2.11
C ILE A 13 -2.26 -0.47 1.01
N SER A 14 -0.96 -0.62 1.26
CA SER A 14 0.09 -0.36 0.28
C SER A 14 0.64 -1.61 -0.41
N CYS A 15 0.08 -2.78 -0.11
CA CYS A 15 0.52 -4.05 -0.65
C CYS A 15 -0.16 -4.33 -2.00
N ASP A 16 0.60 -4.73 -3.01
CA ASP A 16 0.06 -5.11 -4.33
C ASP A 16 -1.01 -6.20 -4.25
N ARG A 17 -0.85 -7.14 -3.32
CA ARG A 17 -1.74 -8.29 -3.11
C ARG A 17 -3.06 -7.94 -2.40
N TRP A 18 -3.24 -6.70 -1.92
CA TRP A 18 -4.46 -6.28 -1.24
C TRP A 18 -5.41 -5.59 -2.22
N HIS A 19 -6.58 -6.19 -2.45
CA HIS A 19 -7.58 -5.72 -3.39
C HIS A 19 -8.74 -5.04 -2.66
N GLY A 20 -8.45 -3.96 -1.93
CA GLY A 20 -9.47 -3.03 -1.43
C GLY A 20 -9.47 -1.74 -2.24
N ARG A 21 -10.58 -0.98 -2.20
CA ARG A 21 -10.65 0.32 -2.91
C ARG A 21 -9.66 1.30 -2.32
N ARG A 22 -8.69 1.74 -3.13
CA ARG A 22 -7.63 2.70 -2.80
C ARG A 22 -7.24 3.49 -4.04
N ARG A 23 -6.51 4.58 -3.85
CA ARG A 23 -5.89 5.38 -4.91
C ARG A 23 -4.49 5.82 -4.49
N PRO A 24 -3.60 6.20 -5.43
CA PRO A 24 -2.40 6.97 -5.09
C PRO A 24 -2.77 8.23 -4.29
N GLY A 25 -2.01 8.50 -3.24
CA GLY A 25 -2.10 9.78 -2.52
C GLY A 25 -1.35 10.89 -3.26
N ASP A 26 -1.55 12.13 -2.82
CA ASP A 26 -0.98 13.31 -3.49
C ASP A 26 0.54 13.43 -3.27
N ALA A 27 1.06 12.84 -2.19
CA ALA A 27 2.49 12.72 -1.93
C ALA A 27 3.06 11.44 -2.56
N PRO A 28 4.32 11.46 -3.07
CA PRO A 28 5.00 10.26 -3.53
C PRO A 28 5.00 9.16 -2.46
N ASP A 29 4.93 7.91 -2.88
CA ASP A 29 4.95 6.75 -1.98
C ASP A 29 3.87 6.78 -0.89
N THR A 30 2.70 7.35 -1.21
CA THR A 30 1.53 7.29 -0.34
C THR A 30 0.32 6.69 -1.03
N VAL A 31 -0.50 6.00 -0.25
CA VAL A 31 -1.78 5.43 -0.68
C VAL A 31 -2.90 6.03 0.14
N GLU A 32 -3.98 6.42 -0.52
CA GLU A 32 -5.19 6.92 0.11
C GLU A 32 -6.36 5.94 -0.01
N VAL A 33 -7.15 5.87 1.06
CA VAL A 33 -8.46 5.21 1.11
C VAL A 33 -9.52 6.13 1.71
N ALA A 34 -10.79 5.90 1.38
CA ALA A 34 -11.90 6.73 1.85
C ALA A 34 -12.09 6.75 3.38
N SER A 35 -11.68 5.68 4.08
CA SER A 35 -11.76 5.58 5.55
C SER A 35 -10.82 4.49 6.11
N PRO A 36 -10.48 4.53 7.41
CA PRO A 36 -9.68 3.48 8.05
C PRO A 36 -10.43 2.14 8.23
N THR A 37 -11.75 2.14 8.02
CA THR A 37 -12.58 0.93 8.10
C THR A 37 -12.64 0.15 6.80
N VAL A 38 -12.12 0.69 5.70
CA VAL A 38 -12.00 -0.04 4.43
C VAL A 38 -11.30 -1.37 4.64
N ARG A 39 -11.79 -2.39 3.93
CA ARG A 39 -11.23 -3.74 3.89
C ARG A 39 -10.98 -4.12 2.44
N GLY A 40 -10.02 -5.01 2.24
CA GLY A 40 -9.68 -5.58 0.94
C GLY A 40 -9.30 -7.03 1.11
N VAL A 41 -9.58 -7.85 0.09
CA VAL A 41 -9.19 -9.25 0.08
C VAL A 41 -7.69 -9.33 -0.24
N CYS A 42 -6.95 -10.14 0.51
CA CYS A 42 -5.59 -10.50 0.17
C CYS A 42 -5.63 -11.63 -0.88
N ILE A 43 -5.18 -11.37 -2.10
CA ILE A 43 -5.31 -12.32 -3.21
C ILE A 43 -4.15 -13.29 -3.34
N GLU A 44 -3.09 -13.15 -2.53
CA GLU A 44 -1.91 -14.01 -2.54
C GLU A 44 -1.17 -13.91 -1.18
N GLY A 45 -0.29 -14.85 -0.87
CA GLY A 45 0.53 -14.86 0.35
C GLY A 45 -0.17 -15.47 1.58
N PRO A 46 0.31 -15.18 2.81
CA PRO A 46 -0.07 -15.93 4.02
C PRO A 46 -1.53 -15.77 4.44
N TRP A 47 -2.22 -14.75 3.91
CA TRP A 47 -3.62 -14.47 4.20
C TRP A 47 -4.48 -14.59 2.94
N HIS A 48 -4.07 -15.39 1.96
CA HIS A 48 -4.83 -15.60 0.72
C HIS A 48 -6.32 -15.84 1.01
N ARG A 49 -7.18 -15.14 0.25
CA ARG A 49 -8.66 -15.13 0.35
C ARG A 49 -9.23 -14.54 1.65
N SER A 50 -8.40 -13.98 2.53
CA SER A 50 -8.87 -13.34 3.76
C SER A 50 -9.08 -11.84 3.58
N LEU A 51 -10.12 -11.30 4.23
CA LEU A 51 -10.33 -9.85 4.36
C LEU A 51 -9.33 -9.24 5.35
N ARG A 52 -8.64 -8.18 4.93
CA ARG A 52 -7.64 -7.48 5.74
C ARG A 52 -7.94 -5.99 5.81
N GLY A 53 -7.68 -5.40 6.96
CA GLY A 53 -7.78 -3.96 7.17
C GLY A 53 -6.60 -3.20 6.60
N VAL A 54 -6.80 -1.90 6.44
CA VAL A 54 -5.79 -0.98 5.89
C VAL A 54 -4.48 -1.00 6.69
N ARG A 55 -4.56 -1.11 8.03
CA ARG A 55 -3.41 -1.19 8.95
C ARG A 55 -2.89 -2.61 9.20
N SER A 56 -3.50 -3.64 8.60
CA SER A 56 -3.00 -5.01 8.74
C SER A 56 -1.62 -5.15 8.09
N ALA A 57 -0.85 -6.15 8.53
CA ALA A 57 0.38 -6.57 7.88
C ALA A 57 0.35 -8.09 7.64
N CYS A 58 1.04 -8.54 6.60
CA CYS A 58 1.16 -9.97 6.26
C CYS A 58 2.59 -10.50 6.32
N GLY A 59 3.60 -9.64 6.56
CA GLY A 59 5.01 -10.00 6.54
C GLY A 59 5.60 -10.22 5.13
N GLN A 60 4.78 -10.48 4.12
CA GLN A 60 5.18 -10.64 2.71
C GLN A 60 4.65 -9.49 1.84
N TRP A 61 4.97 -8.27 2.26
CA TRP A 61 4.54 -7.06 1.58
C TRP A 61 5.23 -6.90 0.22
N LEU A 62 4.47 -6.51 -0.79
CA LEU A 62 4.95 -6.15 -2.13
C LEU A 62 4.47 -4.73 -2.44
N ARG A 63 5.35 -3.88 -2.99
CA ARG A 63 4.97 -2.52 -3.39
C ARG A 63 3.81 -2.58 -4.40
N TRP A 64 2.74 -1.85 -4.11
CA TRP A 64 1.62 -1.70 -5.05
C TRP A 64 2.08 -1.05 -6.36
N ARG A 65 1.81 -1.73 -7.47
CA ARG A 65 2.34 -1.39 -8.80
C ARG A 65 1.70 -0.17 -9.46
N GLU A 66 0.54 0.28 -8.99
CA GLU A 66 -0.12 1.49 -9.54
C GLU A 66 0.49 2.80 -9.04
N LEU A 67 1.41 2.75 -8.07
CA LEU A 67 2.13 3.94 -7.65
C LEU A 67 3.22 4.29 -8.67
N PRO A 68 3.54 5.59 -8.82
CA PRO A 68 4.68 6.02 -9.61
C PRO A 68 5.95 5.26 -9.23
N ALA A 69 6.85 5.09 -10.18
CA ALA A 69 8.18 4.57 -9.89
C ALA A 69 8.81 5.41 -8.76
N PRO A 70 9.60 4.80 -7.86
CA PRO A 70 10.40 5.56 -6.91
C PRO A 70 11.17 6.62 -7.69
N VAL A 71 11.12 7.88 -7.24
CA VAL A 71 12.01 8.89 -7.77
C VAL A 71 13.41 8.46 -7.33
N GLU A 72 14.14 7.80 -8.23
CA GLU A 72 15.58 7.63 -8.07
C GLU A 72 16.17 9.03 -8.11
N THR A 73 16.42 9.62 -6.94
CA THR A 73 17.33 10.76 -6.86
C THR A 73 18.65 10.25 -7.42
N PRO A 74 19.15 10.75 -8.55
CA PRO A 74 20.45 10.32 -9.05
C PRO A 74 21.45 10.64 -7.95
N SER A 75 22.09 9.59 -7.42
CA SER A 75 23.18 9.70 -6.46
C SER A 75 24.30 10.49 -7.13
N SER A 76 24.35 11.80 -6.87
CA SER A 76 25.52 12.62 -7.16
C SER A 76 26.61 12.24 -6.17
N ASP A 77 27.31 11.15 -6.45
CA ASP A 77 28.65 10.91 -5.91
C ASP A 77 29.60 11.85 -6.68
N SER A 78 30.35 12.68 -5.95
CA SER A 78 31.32 13.68 -6.47
C SER A 78 32.71 13.38 -5.95
#